data_AF-F0F0R1-F1
#
_entry.id   AF-F0F0R1-F1
#
_cell.length_a   1.000
_cell.length_b   1.000
_cell.length_c   1.000
_cell.angle_alpha   90.00
_cell.angle_beta   90.00
_cell.angle_gamma   90.00
#
_symmetry.space_group_name_H-M   'P 1'
#
loop_
_entity.id
_entity.type
_entity.pdbx_description
1 polymer ?
#
loop_
_entity_poly.entity_id
_entity_poly.type
_entity_poly.pdbx_seq_one_letter_code
_entity_poly.pdbx_strand_id
1 'polypeptide(L)' 'MKLSTLFCLALACSLAAACTWETYQTENGGTALRQKYPNGTGVYYTNGAASQNTHYHESRPVQHAILPK' A
#
# COMPACT_ATOMS: atom_id res chain seq x y z
N MET A 1 15.12 -21.92 16.63
CA MET A 1 15.58 -21.24 15.39
C MET A 1 16.87 -20.49 15.70
N LYS A 2 17.85 -20.51 14.80
CA LYS A 2 19.10 -19.75 15.00
C LYS A 2 18.81 -18.24 14.91
N LEU A 3 19.52 -17.43 15.68
CA LEU A 3 19.35 -15.95 15.71
C LEU A 3 19.53 -15.33 14.32
N SER A 4 20.44 -15.88 13.51
CA SER A 4 20.65 -15.49 12.11
C SER A 4 19.42 -15.75 11.24
N THR A 5 18.70 -16.86 11.45
CA THR A 5 17.46 -17.17 10.73
C THR A 5 16.34 -16.18 11.09
N LEU A 6 16.23 -15.81 12.37
CA LEU A 6 15.26 -14.79 12.81
C LEU A 6 15.57 -13.42 12.22
N PHE A 7 16.84 -13.05 12.15
CA PHE A 7 17.27 -11.78 11.57
C PHE A 7 16.98 -11.69 10.06
N CYS A 8 17.30 -12.74 9.30
CA CYS A 8 16.98 -12.79 7.87
C CYS A 8 15.47 -12.73 7.61
N LEU A 9 14.67 -13.40 8.46
CA LEU A 9 13.21 -13.39 8.34
C LEU A 9 12.64 -11.99 8.63
N ALA A 10 13.12 -11.33 9.69
CA ALA A 10 12.71 -9.97 10.02
C ALA A 10 13.07 -8.96 8.92
N LEU A 11 14.25 -9.10 8.30
CA LEU A 11 14.67 -8.24 7.20
C LEU A 11 13.84 -8.47 5.92
N ALA A 12 13.48 -9.71 5.61
CA ALA A 12 12.59 -10.01 4.50
C ALA A 12 11.17 -9.43 4.72
N CYS A 13 10.66 -9.52 5.96
CA CYS A 13 9.37 -8.94 6.31
C CYS A 13 9.37 -7.41 6.25
N SER A 14 10.45 -6.73 6.66
CA SER A 14 10.51 -5.27 6.60
C SER A 14 10.55 -4.74 5.16
N LEU A 15 11.21 -5.46 4.25
CA LEU A 15 11.22 -5.15 2.81
C LEU A 15 9.84 -5.34 2.16
N ALA A 16 9.05 -6.32 2.63
CA ALA A 16 7.70 -6.57 2.13
C ALA A 16 6.62 -5.65 2.74
N ALA A 17 6.90 -5.02 3.89
CA ALA A 17 5.94 -4.18 4.62
C ALA A 17 5.77 -2.76 4.04
N ALA A 18 6.71 -2.30 3.21
CA ALA A 18 6.61 -1.01 2.51
C ALA A 18 5.81 -1.10 1.19
N CYS A 19 5.30 -2.28 0.84
CA CYS A 19 4.64 -2.52 -0.42
C CYS A 19 3.17 -2.10 -0.34
N THR A 20 2.77 -1.11 -1.12
CA THR A 20 1.36 -0.83 -1.37
C THR A 20 0.77 -2.01 -2.13
N TRP A 21 -0.15 -2.75 -1.53
CA TRP A 21 -0.89 -3.82 -2.19
C TRP A 21 -2.27 -3.32 -2.57
N GLU A 22 -2.78 -3.78 -3.71
CA GLU A 22 -4.17 -3.58 -4.10
C GLU A 22 -4.84 -4.90 -4.42
N THR A 23 -6.15 -4.94 -4.18
CA THR A 23 -6.99 -6.03 -4.66
C THR A 23 -7.39 -5.78 -6.10
N TYR A 24 -7.49 -6.84 -6.88
CA TYR A 24 -8.03 -6.80 -8.23
C TYR A 24 -8.93 -8.01 -8.47
N GLN A 25 -9.87 -7.86 -9.42
CA GLN A 25 -10.69 -8.98 -9.88
C GLN A 25 -9.92 -9.80 -10.91
N THR A 26 -9.86 -11.11 -10.69
CA THR A 26 -9.30 -12.06 -11.65
C THR A 26 -10.30 -12.35 -12.75
N GLU A 27 -9.83 -12.91 -13.87
CA GLU A 27 -10.66 -13.26 -15.02
C GLU A 27 -11.81 -14.21 -14.67
N ASN A 28 -11.63 -15.01 -13.60
CA ASN A 28 -12.64 -15.96 -13.10
C ASN A 28 -13.62 -15.32 -12.09
N GLY A 29 -13.59 -13.99 -11.89
CA GLY A 29 -14.43 -13.28 -10.94
C GLY A 29 -14.00 -13.42 -9.47
N GLY A 30 -12.79 -13.91 -9.21
CA GLY A 30 -12.22 -13.99 -7.86
C GLY A 30 -11.45 -12.73 -7.48
N THR A 31 -11.17 -12.54 -6.19
CA THR A 31 -10.33 -11.41 -5.72
C THR A 31 -8.91 -11.89 -5.41
N ALA A 32 -7.91 -11.20 -5.96
CA ALA A 32 -6.50 -11.47 -5.69
C ALA A 32 -5.75 -10.20 -5.26
N LEU A 33 -4.53 -10.35 -4.73
CA LEU A 33 -3.66 -9.26 -4.32
C LEU A 33 -2.50 -9.09 -5.31
N ARG A 34 -2.14 -7.85 -5.61
CA ARG A 34 -0.92 -7.52 -6.35
C ARG A 34 -0.25 -6.28 -5.79
N GLN A 35 1.04 -6.17 -6.02
CA GLN A 35 1.77 -4.95 -5.70
C GLN A 35 1.29 -3.82 -6.61
N LYS A 36 0.86 -2.70 -6.01
CA LYS A 36 0.32 -1.53 -6.71
C LYS A 36 1.42 -0.63 -7.28
N TYR A 37 2.49 -0.40 -6.51
CA TYR A 37 3.61 0.45 -6.90
C TYR A 37 4.96 -0.26 -6.70
N PRO A 38 6.01 0.07 -7.48
CA PRO A 38 7.34 -0.48 -7.31
C PRO A 38 7.92 -0.25 -5.91
N ASN A 39 8.86 -1.11 -5.51
CA ASN A 39 9.60 -0.95 -4.25
C ASN A 39 10.32 0.42 -4.23
N GLY A 40 10.23 1.13 -3.11
CA GLY A 40 10.78 2.48 -2.98
C GLY A 40 9.83 3.60 -3.41
N THR A 41 8.58 3.30 -3.78
CA THR A 41 7.57 4.34 -4.06
C THR A 41 7.17 5.06 -2.78
N GLY A 42 7.32 6.38 -2.76
CA GLY A 42 6.77 7.23 -1.71
C GLY A 42 5.27 7.45 -1.90
N VAL A 43 4.48 7.37 -0.82
CA VAL A 43 3.04 7.67 -0.86
C VAL A 43 2.71 8.74 0.16
N TYR A 44 1.95 9.75 -0.26
CA TYR A 44 1.38 10.77 0.61
C TYR A 44 -0.08 11.03 0.26
N TYR A 45 -0.79 11.67 1.18
CA TYR A 45 -2.19 12.06 0.98
C TYR A 45 -2.30 13.59 1.00
N THR A 46 -3.19 14.15 0.18
CA THR A 46 -3.58 15.56 0.33
C THR A 46 -4.26 15.77 1.67
N ASN A 47 -4.17 17.00 2.17
CA ASN A 47 -4.94 17.40 3.32
C ASN A 47 -6.44 17.39 2.96
N GLY A 48 -7.27 16.86 3.86
CA GLY A 48 -8.69 16.68 3.60
C GLY A 48 -9.43 16.12 4.81
N ALA A 49 -10.76 16.13 4.76
CA ALA A 49 -11.60 15.62 5.84
C ALA A 49 -12.12 14.23 5.49
N ALA A 50 -11.85 13.24 6.35
CA ALA A 50 -12.55 11.96 6.28
C ALA A 50 -13.91 12.10 6.99
N SER A 51 -14.92 12.55 6.26
CA SER A 51 -16.29 12.67 6.77
C SER A 51 -17.20 11.59 6.20
N GLN A 52 -18.17 11.13 7.00
CA GLN A 52 -19.28 10.30 6.54
C GLN A 52 -20.37 11.13 5.85
N ASN A 53 -20.37 12.44 6.03
CA ASN A 53 -21.30 13.33 5.35
C ASN A 53 -20.86 13.55 3.89
N THR A 54 -21.77 13.29 2.96
CA THR A 54 -21.52 13.31 1.52
C THR A 54 -21.18 14.68 0.97
N HIS A 55 -21.58 15.75 1.66
CA HIS A 55 -21.23 17.11 1.30
C HIS A 55 -19.71 17.34 1.25
N TYR A 56 -18.94 16.69 2.12
CA TYR A 56 -17.48 16.85 2.19
C TYR A 56 -16.72 15.82 1.35
N HIS A 57 -17.41 15.09 0.45
CA HIS A 57 -16.74 14.10 -0.38
C HIS A 57 -15.73 14.72 -1.36
N GLU A 58 -15.97 15.96 -1.80
CA GLU A 58 -15.06 16.72 -2.67
C GLU A 58 -13.73 17.08 -1.98
N SER A 59 -13.71 17.15 -0.65
CA SER A 59 -12.51 17.45 0.15
C SER A 59 -11.88 16.21 0.77
N ARG A 60 -12.15 15.02 0.23
CA ARG A 60 -11.52 13.78 0.69
C ARG A 60 -10.01 13.81 0.42
N PRO A 61 -9.19 13.29 1.35
CA PRO A 61 -7.77 13.07 1.08
C PRO A 61 -7.58 12.23 -0.19
N VAL A 62 -6.75 12.71 -1.10
CA VAL A 62 -6.38 12.06 -2.35
C VAL A 62 -4.98 11.47 -2.19
N GLN A 63 -4.82 10.21 -2.57
CA GLN A 63 -3.53 9.53 -2.53
C GLN A 63 -2.66 9.93 -3.74
N HIS A 64 -1.40 10.24 -3.49
CA HIS A 64 -0.39 10.53 -4.51
C HIS A 64 0.82 9.59 -4.35
N ALA A 65 1.35 9.12 -5.47
CA ALA A 65 2.54 8.29 -5.53
C ALA A 65 3.71 9.04 -6.16
N ILE A 66 4.88 8.93 -5.52
CA ILE A 66 6.16 9.43 -6.01
C ILE A 66 6.97 8.20 -6.43
N LEU A 67 7.01 7.94 -7.74
CA LEU A 67 7.71 6.78 -8.28
C LEU A 67 9.23 6.95 -8.13
N PRO A 68 9.97 5.86 -7.84
CA PRO A 68 11.42 5.87 -7.87
C PRO A 68 11.92 6.12 -9.30
N LYS A 69 13.10 6.76 -9.42
CA LYS A 69 13.79 6.97 -10.70
C LYS A 69 14.59 5.75 -11.12
#